data_AF-A0A927AFS1-F1
#
_entry.id   AF-A0A927AFS1-F1
#
_cell.length_a   1.000
_cell.length_b   1.000
_cell.length_c   1.000
_cell.angle_alpha   90.00
_cell.angle_beta   90.00
_cell.angle_gamma   90.00
#
_symmetry.space_group_name_H-M   'P 1'
#
loop_
_entity.id
_entity.type
_entity.pdbx_description
1 polymer ?
#
loop_
_entity_poly.entity_id
_entity_poly.type
_entity_poly.pdbx_seq_one_letter_code
_entity_poly.pdbx_strand_id
1 'polypeptide(L)'
;MGDRSICLFQLSYSNLMREACREARMPFERVWQADLWQDRDPTTLPQGSALIVAEVRYDPPITKAIYESAKLQEKECFQELNVQPLLSAVMLNGSYSICVFTAVVAEDVRSLYRKIGQPFQQVWKSTLVKPD
;
A
#
# COMPACT_ATOMS: atom_id res chain seq x y z
N MET A 1 -19.04 -11.69 -2.66
CA MET A 1 -17.67 -11.17 -2.59
C MET A 1 -17.76 -9.86 -1.82
N GLY A 2 -17.09 -9.74 -0.67
CA GLY A 2 -17.11 -8.50 0.10
C GLY A 2 -16.14 -7.49 -0.51
N ASP A 3 -16.52 -6.21 -0.50
CA ASP A 3 -15.63 -5.12 -0.89
C ASP A 3 -14.47 -5.03 0.10
N ARG A 4 -13.25 -4.89 -0.41
CA ARG A 4 -12.04 -4.70 0.39
C ARG A 4 -11.74 -3.22 0.52
N SER A 5 -11.35 -2.81 1.71
CA SER A 5 -10.89 -1.46 1.99
C SER A 5 -9.63 -1.49 2.85
N ILE A 6 -8.81 -0.45 2.68
CA ILE A 6 -7.69 -0.16 3.57
C ILE A 6 -7.91 1.25 4.06
N CYS A 7 -7.94 1.41 5.38
CA CYS A 7 -8.10 2.70 6.03
C CYS A 7 -6.80 3.02 6.76
N LEU A 8 -6.22 4.19 6.48
CA LEU A 8 -5.04 4.69 7.15
C LEU A 8 -5.48 5.73 8.18
N PHE A 9 -5.07 5.53 9.43
CA PHE A 9 -5.38 6.43 10.54
C PHE A 9 -4.07 6.90 11.18
N GLN A 10 -3.99 8.20 11.46
CA GLN A 10 -2.88 8.76 12.21
C GLN A 10 -3.31 8.90 13.67
N LEU A 11 -2.81 8.01 14.52
CA LEU A 11 -3.17 7.92 15.94
C LEU A 11 -1.91 7.71 16.78
N SER A 12 -1.92 8.20 18.02
CA SER A 12 -0.79 8.04 18.94
C SER A 12 -0.59 6.58 19.39
N TYR A 13 -1.66 5.77 19.44
CA TYR A 13 -1.61 4.36 19.84
C TYR A 13 -2.63 3.49 19.07
N SER A 14 -2.29 2.23 18.79
CA SER A 14 -3.11 1.33 17.95
C SER A 14 -4.27 0.64 18.69
N ASN A 15 -4.20 0.53 20.02
CA ASN A 15 -5.30 0.02 20.84
C ASN A 15 -6.56 0.89 20.71
N LEU A 16 -6.39 2.21 20.58
CA LEU A 16 -7.48 3.15 20.35
C LEU A 16 -8.25 2.83 19.06
N MET A 17 -7.55 2.39 18.00
CA MET A 17 -8.22 2.01 16.75
C MET A 17 -9.10 0.78 16.92
N ARG A 18 -8.65 -0.22 17.70
CA ARG A 18 -9.43 -1.43 17.95
C ARG A 18 -10.69 -1.12 18.75
N GLU A 19 -10.57 -0.26 19.75
CA GLU A 19 -11.71 0.20 20.56
C GLU A 19 -12.70 0.99 19.72
N ALA A 20 -12.22 1.96 18.92
CA ALA A 20 -13.05 2.75 18.01
C ALA A 20 -13.77 1.87 16.98
N CYS A 21 -13.09 0.91 16.34
CA CYS A 21 -13.73 -0.05 15.42
C CYS A 21 -14.83 -0.86 16.11
N ARG A 22 -14.57 -1.30 17.35
CA ARG A 22 -15.54 -2.07 18.14
C ARG A 22 -16.78 -1.24 18.47
N GLU A 23 -16.61 0.00 18.92
CA GLU A 23 -17.71 0.92 19.22
C GLU A 23 -18.53 1.27 17.97
N ALA A 24 -17.85 1.52 16.85
CA ALA A 24 -18.47 1.81 15.56
C ALA A 24 -19.07 0.56 14.89
N ARG A 25 -18.89 -0.63 15.47
CA ARG A 25 -19.27 -1.94 14.87
C ARG A 25 -18.70 -2.11 13.45
N MET A 26 -17.50 -1.58 13.22
CA MET A 26 -16.80 -1.70 11.95
C MET A 26 -15.93 -2.96 11.96
N PRO A 27 -16.28 -4.01 11.20
CA PRO A 27 -15.46 -5.20 11.13
C PRO A 27 -14.15 -4.90 10.39
N PHE A 28 -13.07 -5.58 10.79
CA PHE A 28 -11.79 -5.54 10.08
C PHE A 28 -11.16 -6.91 10.08
N GLU A 29 -10.40 -7.22 9.03
CA GLU A 29 -9.61 -8.45 8.96
C GLU A 29 -8.30 -8.32 9.75
N ARG A 30 -7.62 -7.17 9.60
CA ARG A 30 -6.31 -6.90 10.19
C ARG A 30 -6.16 -5.44 10.60
N VAL A 31 -5.43 -5.21 11.70
CA VAL A 31 -4.99 -3.89 12.19
C VAL A 31 -3.57 -4.04 12.73
N TRP A 32 -2.66 -3.16 12.31
CA TRP A 32 -1.27 -3.12 12.74
C TRP A 32 -0.74 -1.67 12.74
N GLN A 33 0.35 -1.44 13.47
CA GLN A 33 1.10 -0.19 13.36
C GLN A 33 2.04 -0.26 12.16
N ALA A 34 2.13 0.84 11.42
CA ALA A 34 2.91 0.91 10.21
C ALA A 34 3.69 2.22 10.13
N ASP A 35 4.88 2.14 9.56
CA ASP A 35 5.55 3.30 8.98
C ASP A 35 4.92 3.60 7.62
N LEU A 36 4.65 4.89 7.38
CA LEU A 36 4.16 5.36 6.09
C LEU A 36 5.33 5.90 5.28
N TRP A 37 5.70 5.20 4.21
CA TRP A 37 6.72 5.65 3.26
C TRP A 37 6.01 6.25 2.04
N GLN A 38 6.07 7.57 1.92
CA GLN A 38 5.28 8.32 0.95
C GLN A 38 6.17 8.76 -0.21
N ASP A 39 5.78 8.39 -1.43
CA ASP A 39 6.51 8.73 -2.66
C ASP A 39 5.87 9.93 -3.36
N ARG A 40 4.55 10.04 -3.27
CA ARG A 40 3.76 11.18 -3.71
C ARG A 40 2.64 11.42 -2.72
N ASP A 41 2.23 12.67 -2.56
CA ASP A 41 1.12 13.02 -1.70
C ASP A 41 -0.25 12.56 -2.28
N PRO A 42 -0.96 11.60 -1.64
CA PRO A 42 -2.30 11.17 -2.07
C PRO A 42 -3.33 12.29 -2.05
N THR A 43 -3.14 13.34 -1.26
CA THR A 43 -4.09 14.46 -1.21
C THR A 43 -4.18 15.20 -2.54
N THR A 44 -3.15 15.10 -3.38
CA THR A 44 -3.11 15.67 -4.73
C THR A 44 -4.00 14.93 -5.74
N LEU A 45 -4.40 13.69 -5.45
CA LEU A 45 -5.26 12.91 -6.33
C LEU A 45 -6.74 13.27 -6.10
N PRO A 46 -7.59 13.34 -7.14
CA PRO A 46 -9.03 13.55 -6.97
C PRO A 46 -9.71 12.46 -6.13
N GLN A 47 -10.80 12.82 -5.44
CA GLN A 47 -11.73 11.83 -4.87
C GLN A 47 -12.18 10.86 -5.96
N GLY A 48 -12.25 9.57 -5.65
CA GLY A 48 -12.67 8.56 -6.64
C GLY A 48 -11.58 8.12 -7.61
N SER A 49 -10.33 8.57 -7.45
CA SER A 49 -9.21 8.12 -8.29
C SER A 49 -9.04 6.61 -8.20
N ALA A 50 -8.92 5.95 -9.35
CA ALA A 50 -8.61 4.53 -9.42
C ALA A 50 -7.16 4.28 -9.02
N LEU A 51 -6.96 3.36 -8.08
CA LEU A 51 -5.65 2.98 -7.56
C LEU A 51 -5.50 1.46 -7.66
N ILE A 52 -4.25 1.01 -7.67
CA ILE A 52 -3.91 -0.40 -7.53
C ILE A 52 -3.20 -0.60 -6.20
N VAL A 53 -3.65 -1.60 -5.46
CA VAL A 53 -3.08 -1.99 -4.17
C VAL A 53 -2.38 -3.33 -4.32
N ALA A 54 -1.16 -3.43 -3.83
CA ALA A 54 -0.42 -4.67 -3.69
C ALA A 54 -0.16 -4.98 -2.21
N GLU A 55 -0.41 -6.22 -1.82
CA GLU A 55 -0.08 -6.74 -0.50
C GLU A 55 1.18 -7.59 -0.59
N VAL A 56 2.20 -7.25 0.19
CA VAL A 56 3.53 -7.86 0.07
C VAL A 56 3.99 -8.41 1.40
N ARG A 57 4.62 -9.60 1.39
CA ARG A 57 5.37 -10.14 2.51
C ARG A 57 6.84 -10.20 2.14
N TYR A 58 7.69 -9.81 3.07
CA TYR A 58 9.13 -9.78 2.90
C TYR A 58 9.79 -10.79 3.83
N ASP A 59 10.69 -11.58 3.27
CA ASP A 59 11.62 -12.43 3.99
C ASP A 59 12.96 -12.40 3.25
N PRO A 60 13.98 -11.66 3.75
CA PRO A 60 14.01 -10.98 5.04
C PRO A 60 13.13 -9.72 5.08
N PRO A 61 12.76 -9.23 6.28
CA PRO A 61 11.97 -7.99 6.42
C PRO A 61 12.61 -6.78 5.73
N ILE A 62 11.78 -5.96 5.07
CA ILE A 62 12.25 -4.77 4.34
C ILE A 62 12.59 -3.63 5.29
N THR A 63 13.62 -2.85 4.94
CA THR A 63 13.94 -1.58 5.59
C THR A 63 13.73 -0.42 4.62
N LYS A 64 13.58 0.80 5.14
CA LYS A 64 13.42 1.99 4.30
C LYS A 64 14.58 2.19 3.33
N ALA A 65 15.82 1.93 3.77
CA ALA A 65 17.00 2.02 2.91
C ALA A 65 16.97 1.00 1.76
N ILE A 66 16.54 -0.23 2.03
CA ILE A 66 16.38 -1.26 0.98
C ILE A 66 15.30 -0.84 -0.01
N TYR A 67 14.17 -0.35 0.48
CA TYR A 67 13.06 0.14 -0.36
C TYR A 67 13.49 1.28 -1.29
N GLU A 68 14.16 2.31 -0.75
CA GLU A 68 14.62 3.45 -1.53
C GLU A 68 15.67 3.06 -2.58
N SER A 69 16.59 2.15 -2.21
CA SER A 69 17.60 1.60 -3.13
C SER A 69 16.95 0.81 -4.27
N ALA A 70 16.02 -0.10 -3.96
CA ALA A 70 15.31 -0.90 -4.97
C ALA A 70 14.51 -0.01 -5.92
N LYS A 71 13.77 0.97 -5.39
CA LYS A 71 13.01 1.93 -6.18
C LYS A 71 13.89 2.71 -7.17
N LEU A 72 15.11 3.07 -6.77
CA LEU A 72 16.05 3.75 -7.65
C LEU A 72 16.58 2.83 -8.76
N GLN A 73 16.96 1.60 -8.40
CA GLN A 73 17.46 0.59 -9.34
C GLN A 73 16.41 0.17 -10.37
N GLU A 74 15.14 0.13 -9.96
CA GLU A 74 14.03 -0.39 -10.76
C GLU A 74 13.25 0.73 -11.47
N LYS A 75 13.71 1.99 -11.40
CA LYS A 75 13.01 3.17 -11.93
C LYS A 75 12.55 2.99 -13.37
N GLU A 76 13.37 2.36 -14.21
CA GLU A 76 13.04 2.10 -15.62
C GLU A 76 11.85 1.14 -15.77
N CYS A 77 11.72 0.15 -14.89
CA CYS A 77 10.58 -0.78 -14.90
C CYS A 77 9.26 -0.08 -14.56
N PHE A 78 9.29 0.85 -13.60
CA PHE A 78 8.13 1.69 -13.27
C PHE A 78 7.70 2.55 -14.46
N GLN A 79 8.67 3.17 -15.14
CA GLN A 79 8.41 4.03 -16.30
C GLN A 79 7.86 3.25 -17.50
N GLU A 80 8.45 2.11 -17.83
CA GLU A 80 8.03 1.25 -18.94
C GLU A 80 6.58 0.77 -18.79
N LEU A 81 6.18 0.43 -17.57
CA LEU A 81 4.82 -0.05 -17.27
C LEU A 81 3.85 1.08 -16.92
N ASN A 82 4.29 2.34 -16.97
CA ASN A 82 3.53 3.51 -16.53
C ASN A 82 2.88 3.33 -15.14
N VAL A 83 3.61 2.68 -14.24
CA VAL A 83 3.23 2.47 -12.85
C VAL A 83 3.92 3.53 -12.01
N GLN A 84 3.16 4.29 -11.22
CA GLN A 84 3.72 5.30 -10.32
C GLN A 84 3.44 4.92 -8.87
N PRO A 85 4.46 4.72 -8.03
CA PRO A 85 4.26 4.47 -6.61
C PRO A 85 3.71 5.73 -5.94
N LEU A 86 2.71 5.54 -5.08
CA LEU A 86 2.07 6.60 -4.32
C LEU A 86 2.56 6.57 -2.87
N LEU A 87 2.37 5.44 -2.20
CA LEU A 87 2.82 5.20 -0.83
C LEU A 87 2.97 3.71 -0.55
N SER A 88 3.69 3.41 0.52
CA SER A 88 3.76 2.09 1.14
C SER A 88 3.51 2.21 2.64
N ALA A 89 2.50 1.52 3.16
CA ALA A 89 2.28 1.35 4.60
C ALA A 89 2.95 0.04 5.03
N VAL A 90 4.08 0.14 5.72
CA VAL A 90 4.95 -0.99 6.06
C VAL A 90 4.83 -1.28 7.55
N MET A 91 4.55 -2.53 7.92
CA MET A 91 4.52 -2.95 9.32
C MET A 91 5.86 -2.62 9.99
N LEU A 92 5.84 -2.21 11.27
CA LEU A 92 7.05 -1.73 11.97
C LEU A 92 8.23 -2.73 11.96
N ASN A 93 7.95 -4.03 11.84
CA ASN A 93 8.98 -5.06 11.75
C ASN A 93 9.48 -5.33 10.32
N GLY A 94 8.96 -4.62 9.30
CA GLY A 94 9.33 -4.77 7.88
C GLY A 94 8.76 -6.02 7.17
N SER A 95 8.01 -6.88 7.86
CA SER A 95 7.64 -8.20 7.30
C SER A 95 6.47 -8.16 6.32
N TYR A 96 5.69 -7.09 6.32
CA TYR A 96 4.48 -6.93 5.52
C TYR A 96 4.27 -5.48 5.13
N SER A 97 3.79 -5.25 3.91
CA SER A 97 3.39 -3.93 3.45
C SER A 97 2.13 -3.96 2.59
N ILE A 98 1.50 -2.79 2.56
CA ILE A 98 0.53 -2.40 1.56
C ILE A 98 1.18 -1.33 0.69
N CYS A 99 1.39 -1.62 -0.59
CA CYS A 99 1.90 -0.67 -1.57
C CYS A 99 0.75 -0.18 -2.45
N VAL A 100 0.68 1.13 -2.67
CA VAL A 100 -0.39 1.77 -3.46
C VAL A 100 0.23 2.45 -4.67
N PHE A 101 -0.36 2.24 -5.84
CA PHE A 101 0.12 2.75 -7.11
C PHE A 101 -1.00 3.44 -7.89
N THR A 102 -0.62 4.43 -8.70
CA THR A 102 -1.44 4.80 -9.85
C THR A 102 -0.99 3.98 -11.05
N ALA A 103 -1.90 3.22 -11.64
CA ALA A 103 -1.69 2.40 -12.83
C ALA A 103 -3.03 2.22 -13.55
N VAL A 104 -2.99 1.87 -14.85
CA VAL A 104 -4.20 1.70 -15.65
C VAL A 104 -4.92 0.42 -15.25
N VAL A 105 -4.18 -0.68 -15.07
CA VAL A 105 -4.73 -1.97 -14.66
C VAL A 105 -3.86 -2.66 -13.61
N ALA A 106 -4.48 -3.56 -12.83
CA ALA A 106 -3.79 -4.35 -11.82
C ALA A 106 -2.68 -5.25 -12.41
N GLU A 107 -2.80 -5.63 -13.68
CA GLU A 107 -1.82 -6.51 -14.33
C GLU A 107 -0.47 -5.84 -14.58
N ASP A 108 -0.44 -4.51 -14.75
CA ASP A 108 0.81 -3.76 -14.90
C ASP A 108 1.63 -3.84 -13.61
N VAL A 109 0.95 -3.72 -12.46
CA VAL A 109 1.60 -3.87 -11.15
C VAL A 109 2.07 -5.31 -10.93
N ARG A 110 1.29 -6.33 -11.31
CA ARG A 110 1.77 -7.73 -11.23
C ARG A 110 2.97 -7.99 -12.13
N SER A 111 2.99 -7.39 -13.31
CA SER A 111 4.11 -7.48 -14.25
C SER A 111 5.34 -6.77 -13.70
N LEU A 112 5.18 -5.61 -13.05
CA LEU A 112 6.24 -4.92 -12.34
C LEU A 112 6.86 -5.84 -11.29
N TYR A 113 6.08 -6.36 -10.34
CA TYR A 113 6.60 -7.24 -9.27
C TYR A 113 7.33 -8.48 -9.83
N ARG A 114 6.81 -9.10 -10.90
CA ARG A 114 7.49 -10.22 -11.58
C ARG A 114 8.83 -9.79 -12.19
N LYS A 115 8.88 -8.63 -12.84
CA LYS A 115 10.07 -8.12 -13.52
C LYS A 115 11.20 -7.78 -12.54
N ILE A 116 10.84 -7.24 -11.38
CA ILE A 116 11.80 -6.89 -10.31
C ILE A 116 12.09 -8.06 -9.36
N GLY A 117 11.48 -9.23 -9.59
CA GLY A 117 11.69 -10.43 -8.77
C GLY A 117 11.18 -10.31 -7.33
N GLN A 118 10.26 -9.39 -7.05
CA GLN A 118 9.69 -9.19 -5.72
C GLN A 118 8.41 -10.01 -5.54
N PRO A 119 8.17 -10.61 -4.36
CA PRO A 119 6.95 -11.34 -4.09
C PRO A 119 5.76 -10.37 -3.96
N PHE A 120 4.56 -10.88 -4.24
CA PHE A 120 3.31 -10.26 -3.81
C PHE A 120 2.32 -11.35 -3.44
N GLN A 121 1.46 -11.08 -2.46
CA GLN A 121 0.39 -11.99 -2.09
C GLN A 121 -0.83 -11.75 -2.98
N GLN A 122 -1.23 -10.48 -3.11
CA GLN A 122 -2.44 -10.07 -3.82
C GLN A 122 -2.23 -8.71 -4.46
N VAL A 123 -2.87 -8.51 -5.61
CA VAL A 123 -2.95 -7.20 -6.29
C VAL A 123 -4.39 -6.98 -6.73
N TRP A 124 -4.97 -5.85 -6.36
CA TRP A 124 -6.38 -5.55 -6.59
C TRP A 124 -6.62 -4.05 -6.85
N LYS A 125 -7.73 -3.75 -7.53
CA LYS A 125 -8.13 -2.37 -7.87
C LYS A 125 -8.92 -1.77 -6.71
N SER A 126 -8.64 -0.52 -6.38
CA SER A 126 -9.33 0.25 -5.36
C SER A 126 -9.71 1.63 -5.88
N THR A 127 -10.49 2.34 -5.06
CA THR A 127 -10.91 3.72 -5.32
C THR A 127 -10.52 4.57 -4.11
N LEU A 128 -9.89 5.72 -4.35
CA LEU A 128 -9.52 6.64 -3.27
C LEU A 128 -10.76 7.28 -2.65
N VAL A 129 -10.90 7.12 -1.33
CA VAL A 129 -11.88 7.82 -0.51
C VAL A 129 -11.11 8.70 0.48
N LYS A 130 -11.27 10.02 0.35
CA LYS A 130 -10.79 11.00 1.32
C LYS A 130 -11.81 11.12 2.45
N PRO A 131 -11.37 11.40 3.69
CA PRO A 131 -12.27 11.87 4.73
C PRO A 131 -12.88 13.21 4.31
N ASP A 132 -14.16 13.39 4.61
CA ASP A 132 -14.89 14.66 4.40
C ASP A 132 -14.36 15.79 5.28
#